data_AF-Q0DF63-F1
#
_entry.id   AF-Q0DF63-F1
#
_cell.length_a   1.000
_cell.length_b   1.000
_cell.length_c   1.000
_cell.angle_alpha   90.00
_cell.angle_beta   90.00
_cell.angle_gamma   90.00
#
_symmetry.space_group_name_H-M   'P 1'
#
loop_
_entity.id
_entity.type
_entity.pdbx_description
1 polymer ?
#
loop_
_entity_poly.entity_id
_entity_poly.type
_entity_poly.pdbx_seq_one_letter_code
_entity_poly.pdbx_strand_id
1 'polypeptide(L)'
;GNTALDAALNAQFLVQIGIFTAVPMIMGFILELGLLKAIFSFITMQLQFCSVFFTFSLGTRTHYFGRTILHGGAKYHATGRGFVVRHIKFAENYRLYSRSHFVKALEVALLLIIYIAYGYTRGGSSSFILLTISSWFLVVSWLFAPYIFNPSGFEWQKTVEDFDDWTNWLLYKGGVGVKGENSWESWWDEEQAHIQTLRGRILETILSLRFLIFQYGIVYKLKIASHNTSLAVYGFSWIVLLVLVLLFKLFTATPKKSTALPTFVRFLQGLLAIGMIAGIALLIALTKFTIADLFASALAFVATGWCVLCLAVTWKRLVKFVGLWDSVREIARMYDAGMGALIFVPIVFFSWFPFVSTFQSRFLFNQAFSRGLEISLILAGNKANQEA
;
A
#
# COMPACT_ATOMS: atom_id res chain seq x y z
N GLY A 1 -25.33 2.11 21.66
CA GLY A 1 -23.88 1.82 21.55
C GLY A 1 -23.26 2.34 22.81
N ASN A 2 -22.12 1.78 23.26
CA ASN A 2 -21.49 2.20 24.51
C ASN A 2 -21.16 3.70 24.46
N THR A 3 -21.97 4.54 25.11
CA THR A 3 -21.85 6.01 25.09
C THR A 3 -20.48 6.47 25.58
N ALA A 4 -19.86 5.73 26.50
CA ALA A 4 -18.50 6.00 26.96
C ALA A 4 -17.47 5.78 25.85
N LEU A 5 -17.64 4.74 25.02
CA LEU A 5 -16.76 4.50 23.87
C LEU A 5 -16.94 5.57 22.80
N ASP A 6 -18.19 5.94 22.47
CA ASP A 6 -18.47 7.00 21.50
C ASP A 6 -17.91 8.35 21.97
N ALA A 7 -18.03 8.68 23.26
CA ALA A 7 -17.45 9.88 23.84
C ALA A 7 -15.92 9.86 23.82
N ALA A 8 -15.28 8.74 24.17
CA ALA A 8 -13.83 8.59 24.14
C ALA A 8 -13.27 8.72 22.71
N LEU A 9 -13.93 8.10 21.72
CA LEU A 9 -13.55 8.20 20.32
C LEU A 9 -13.73 9.64 19.80
N ASN A 10 -14.86 10.29 20.10
CA ASN A 10 -15.09 11.68 19.70
C ASN A 10 -14.09 12.64 20.34
N ALA A 11 -13.78 12.46 21.62
CA ALA A 11 -12.73 13.22 22.31
C ALA A 11 -11.37 12.98 21.66
N GLN A 12 -11.02 11.74 21.30
CA GLN A 12 -9.78 11.44 20.60
C GLN A 12 -9.70 12.11 19.23
N PHE A 13 -10.78 12.08 18.43
CA PHE A 13 -10.82 12.75 17.14
C PHE A 13 -10.69 14.28 17.27
N LEU A 14 -11.41 14.89 18.22
CA LEU A 14 -11.41 16.33 18.42
C LEU A 14 -10.11 16.85 19.04
N VAL A 15 -9.57 16.12 20.02
CA VAL A 15 -8.38 16.54 20.80
C VAL A 15 -7.07 16.13 20.12
N GLN A 16 -6.99 14.94 19.51
CA GLN A 16 -5.69 14.32 19.19
C GLN A 16 -5.24 14.47 17.73
N ILE A 17 -6.15 14.59 16.75
CA ILE A 17 -5.78 14.31 15.34
C ILE A 17 -5.66 15.55 14.43
N GLY A 18 -6.28 16.68 14.71
CA GLY A 18 -6.25 17.81 13.75
C GLY A 18 -5.99 19.17 14.34
N ILE A 19 -6.91 19.63 15.18
CA ILE A 19 -6.95 21.04 15.57
C ILE A 19 -5.81 21.36 16.54
N PHE A 20 -5.65 20.59 17.62
CA PHE A 20 -4.63 20.91 18.64
C PHE A 20 -3.19 20.79 18.17
N THR A 21 -2.89 19.89 17.22
CA THR A 21 -1.55 19.80 16.63
C THR A 21 -1.25 20.96 15.67
N ALA A 22 -2.29 21.56 15.07
CA ALA A 22 -2.18 22.75 14.23
C ALA A 22 -2.24 24.07 15.02
N VAL A 23 -2.83 24.10 16.22
CA VAL A 23 -2.98 25.32 17.05
C VAL A 23 -1.64 26.04 17.28
N PRO A 24 -0.53 25.38 17.66
CA PRO A 24 0.75 26.08 17.82
C PRO A 24 1.23 26.76 16.53
N MET A 25 1.05 26.12 15.38
CA MET A 25 1.40 26.69 14.08
C MET A 25 0.53 27.92 13.77
N ILE A 26 -0.79 27.80 13.99
CA ILE A 26 -1.73 28.91 13.77
C ILE A 26 -1.42 30.08 14.70
N MET A 27 -1.16 29.82 15.98
CA MET A 27 -0.79 30.84 16.97
C MET A 27 0.53 31.53 16.62
N GLY A 28 1.54 30.77 16.18
CA GLY A 28 2.79 31.32 15.66
C GLY A 28 2.55 32.29 14.52
N PHE A 29 1.76 31.90 13.52
CA PHE A 29 1.41 32.80 12.41
C PHE A 29 0.61 34.03 12.83
N ILE A 30 -0.30 33.91 13.80
CA ILE A 30 -1.06 35.05 14.33
C ILE A 30 -0.13 36.04 15.01
N LEU A 31 0.84 35.56 15.81
CA LEU A 31 1.81 36.40 16.49
C LEU A 31 2.78 37.10 15.53
N GLU A 32 3.22 36.40 14.47
CA GLU A 32 4.21 36.93 13.53
C GLU A 32 3.62 37.82 12.43
N LEU A 33 2.44 37.48 11.90
CA LEU A 33 1.86 38.11 10.71
C LEU A 33 0.55 38.87 11.00
N GLY A 34 -0.06 38.66 12.17
CA GLY A 34 -1.40 39.11 12.49
C GLY A 34 -2.50 38.16 12.00
N LEU A 35 -3.69 38.25 12.60
CA LEU A 35 -4.79 37.27 12.41
C LEU A 35 -5.20 37.08 10.95
N LEU A 36 -5.45 38.16 10.22
CA LEU A 36 -5.95 38.08 8.84
C LEU A 36 -4.92 37.46 7.90
N LYS A 37 -3.65 37.87 8.00
CA LYS A 37 -2.56 37.27 7.20
C LYS A 37 -2.33 35.81 7.56
N ALA A 38 -2.46 35.44 8.84
CA ALA A 38 -2.37 34.06 9.29
C ALA A 38 -3.47 33.19 8.65
N ILE A 39 -4.71 33.67 8.57
CA ILE A 39 -5.82 32.94 7.91
C ILE A 39 -5.52 32.74 6.42
N PHE A 40 -5.12 33.78 5.69
CA PHE A 40 -4.79 33.66 4.26
C PHE A 40 -3.58 32.74 4.03
N SER A 41 -2.54 32.83 4.87
CA SER A 41 -1.38 31.94 4.81
C SER A 41 -1.79 30.50 5.05
N PHE A 42 -2.59 30.23 6.08
CA PHE A 42 -3.09 28.90 6.39
C PHE A 42 -3.89 28.32 5.22
N ILE A 43 -4.85 29.07 4.66
CA ILE A 43 -5.63 28.63 3.49
C ILE A 43 -4.70 28.31 2.32
N THR A 44 -3.71 29.18 2.05
CA THR A 44 -2.73 28.96 0.97
C THR A 44 -1.92 27.69 1.19
N MET A 45 -1.46 27.43 2.43
CA MET A 45 -0.75 26.20 2.78
C MET A 45 -1.63 24.95 2.60
N GLN A 46 -2.92 25.03 2.94
CA GLN A 46 -3.85 23.94 2.69
C GLN A 46 -4.03 23.66 1.19
N LEU A 47 -4.15 24.72 0.36
CA LEU A 47 -4.23 24.60 -1.10
C LEU A 47 -2.96 24.03 -1.72
N GLN A 48 -1.80 24.18 -1.06
CA GLN A 48 -0.51 23.56 -1.43
C GLN A 48 -0.33 22.14 -0.85
N PHE A 49 -1.40 21.51 -0.37
CA PHE A 49 -1.40 20.17 0.22
C PHE A 49 -0.49 19.99 1.44
N CYS A 50 -0.26 21.05 2.24
CA CYS A 50 0.56 20.97 3.45
C CYS A 50 0.10 19.87 4.41
N SER A 51 -1.22 19.69 4.58
CA SER A 51 -1.77 18.61 5.42
C SER A 51 -1.38 17.21 4.93
N VAL A 52 -1.38 16.98 3.61
CA VAL A 52 -0.95 15.71 3.01
C VAL A 52 0.53 15.44 3.31
N PHE A 53 1.37 16.46 3.10
CA PHE A 53 2.80 16.39 3.39
C PHE A 53 3.09 16.13 4.87
N PHE A 54 2.37 16.83 5.75
CA PHE A 54 2.54 16.71 7.20
C PHE A 54 2.11 15.32 7.70
N THR A 55 0.95 14.83 7.27
CA THR A 55 0.45 13.49 7.59
C THR A 55 1.43 12.40 7.12
N PHE A 56 2.02 12.56 5.93
CA PHE A 56 3.04 11.66 5.43
C PHE A 56 4.34 11.73 6.25
N SER A 57 4.83 12.94 6.54
CA SER A 57 6.05 13.17 7.31
C SER A 57 5.95 12.63 8.74
N LEU A 58 4.79 12.78 9.39
CA LEU A 58 4.52 12.17 10.68
C LEU A 58 4.56 10.64 10.61
N GLY A 59 3.94 10.04 9.58
CA GLY A 59 3.98 8.60 9.34
C GLY A 59 5.40 8.04 9.26
N THR A 60 6.30 8.77 8.58
CA THR A 60 7.73 8.44 8.47
C THR A 60 8.39 8.43 9.85
N ARG A 61 8.21 9.52 10.62
CA ARG A 61 8.79 9.65 11.96
C ARG A 61 8.29 8.55 12.89
N THR A 62 6.98 8.31 12.92
CA THR A 62 6.36 7.28 13.76
C THR A 62 6.84 5.87 13.39
N HIS A 63 6.94 5.55 12.10
CA HIS A 63 7.41 4.23 11.66
C HIS A 63 8.85 3.97 12.12
N TYR A 64 9.78 4.87 11.81
CA TYR A 64 11.19 4.63 12.13
C TYR A 64 11.48 4.75 13.61
N PHE A 65 10.83 5.67 14.32
CA PHE A 65 10.92 5.74 15.78
C PHE A 65 10.40 4.45 16.43
N GLY A 66 9.25 3.94 15.98
CA GLY A 66 8.70 2.67 16.45
C GLY A 66 9.62 1.49 16.14
N ARG A 67 10.22 1.43 14.95
CA ARG A 67 11.19 0.39 14.56
C ARG A 67 12.42 0.41 15.47
N THR A 68 12.96 1.58 15.78
CA THR A 68 14.08 1.72 16.72
C THR A 68 13.71 1.28 18.13
N ILE A 69 12.49 1.53 18.60
CA ILE A 69 12.03 1.05 19.92
C ILE A 69 11.89 -0.48 19.95
N LEU A 70 11.32 -1.08 18.90
CA LEU A 70 10.99 -2.51 18.87
C LEU A 70 12.22 -3.39 18.62
N HIS A 71 13.09 -2.96 17.71
CA HIS A 71 14.21 -3.77 17.22
C HIS A 71 15.58 -3.18 17.54
N GLY A 72 15.65 -1.90 17.88
CA GLY A 72 16.90 -1.16 17.94
C GLY A 72 17.43 -0.79 16.55
N GLY A 73 18.62 -0.19 16.55
CA GLY A 73 19.33 0.18 15.34
C GLY A 73 18.90 1.53 14.75
N ALA A 74 19.86 2.15 14.07
CA ALA A 74 19.68 3.34 13.26
C ALA A 74 20.46 3.13 11.96
N LYS A 75 19.88 3.54 10.84
CA LYS A 75 20.54 3.52 9.53
C LYS A 75 20.50 4.93 8.97
N TYR A 76 21.67 5.49 8.68
CA TYR A 76 21.76 6.77 8.00
C TYR A 76 21.45 6.58 6.51
N HIS A 77 20.51 7.37 5.99
CA HIS A 77 20.29 7.52 4.56
C HIS A 77 20.77 8.90 4.14
N ALA A 78 21.77 8.94 3.27
CA ALA A 78 22.31 10.19 2.77
C ALA A 78 21.27 10.88 1.87
N THR A 79 20.79 12.05 2.31
CA THR A 79 20.05 12.97 1.46
C THR A 79 21.08 13.77 0.66
N GLY A 80 21.37 13.33 -0.56
CA GLY A 80 22.44 13.92 -1.37
C GLY A 80 22.31 15.44 -1.55
N ARG A 81 23.45 16.13 -1.72
CA ARG A 81 23.51 17.54 -2.15
C ARG A 81 23.33 17.63 -3.67
N GLY A 82 22.18 17.20 -4.16
CA GLY A 82 21.85 17.21 -5.58
C GLY A 82 21.07 18.47 -5.99
N PHE A 83 20.83 18.62 -7.29
CA PHE A 83 19.81 19.52 -7.78
C PHE A 83 18.47 19.09 -7.16
N VAL A 84 17.83 19.99 -6.39
CA VAL A 84 16.66 19.69 -5.55
C VAL A 84 15.47 19.19 -6.38
N VAL A 85 15.46 19.49 -7.68
CA VAL A 85 14.38 19.16 -8.60
C VAL A 85 14.77 18.01 -9.50
N ARG A 86 14.61 16.78 -9.01
CA ARG A 86 14.78 15.56 -9.81
C ARG A 86 13.58 14.63 -9.59
N HIS A 87 13.09 14.07 -10.70
CA HIS A 87 12.10 13.00 -10.66
C HIS A 87 12.69 11.75 -10.01
N ILE A 88 12.00 11.22 -8.99
CA ILE A 88 12.33 9.97 -8.32
C ILE A 88 11.48 8.86 -8.94
N LYS A 89 12.14 7.81 -9.44
CA LYS A 89 11.45 6.70 -10.09
C LYS A 89 10.47 6.00 -9.16
N PHE A 90 9.39 5.44 -9.71
CA PHE A 90 8.40 4.68 -8.95
C PHE A 90 9.01 3.56 -8.11
N ALA A 91 9.93 2.76 -8.68
CA ALA A 91 10.57 1.65 -7.96
C ALA A 91 11.35 2.15 -6.72
N GLU A 92 12.01 3.31 -6.83
CA GLU A 92 12.72 3.92 -5.71
C GLU A 92 11.76 4.39 -4.62
N ASN A 93 10.70 5.12 -4.99
CA ASN A 93 9.64 5.52 -4.06
C ASN A 93 9.00 4.30 -3.37
N TYR A 94 8.74 3.24 -4.12
CA TYR A 94 8.19 2.00 -3.59
C TYR A 94 9.12 1.36 -2.55
N ARG A 95 10.42 1.26 -2.84
CA ARG A 95 11.40 0.70 -1.89
C ARG A 95 11.49 1.50 -0.59
N LEU A 96 11.41 2.83 -0.67
CA LEU A 96 11.51 3.72 0.49
C LEU A 96 10.25 3.67 1.36
N TYR A 97 9.08 3.63 0.73
CA TYR A 97 7.80 3.86 1.44
C TYR A 97 6.88 2.65 1.57
N SER A 98 7.22 1.51 0.95
CA SER A 98 6.37 0.31 0.97
C SER A 98 6.04 -0.14 2.41
N ARG A 99 7.05 -0.38 3.25
CA ARG A 99 6.84 -0.87 4.64
C ARG A 99 6.47 0.22 5.63
N SER A 100 6.87 1.46 5.36
CA SER A 100 6.62 2.58 6.27
C SER A 100 5.21 3.14 6.14
N HIS A 101 4.67 3.20 4.91
CA HIS A 101 3.40 3.85 4.59
C HIS A 101 2.46 2.92 3.80
N PHE A 102 2.87 2.38 2.66
CA PHE A 102 1.94 1.78 1.71
C PHE A 102 1.21 0.57 2.27
N VAL A 103 1.93 -0.39 2.85
CA VAL A 103 1.33 -1.56 3.52
C VAL A 103 0.32 -1.12 4.59
N LYS A 104 0.68 -0.13 5.41
CA LYS A 104 -0.19 0.36 6.49
C LYS A 104 -1.41 1.10 5.96
N ALA A 105 -1.25 1.88 4.89
CA ALA A 105 -2.35 2.59 4.26
C ALA A 105 -3.34 1.62 3.61
N LEU A 106 -2.85 0.57 2.96
CA LEU A 106 -3.69 -0.49 2.39
C LEU A 106 -4.38 -1.32 3.49
N GLU A 107 -3.71 -1.56 4.62
CA GLU A 107 -4.34 -2.18 5.79
C GLU A 107 -5.51 -1.32 6.32
N VAL A 108 -5.30 -0.01 6.49
CA VAL A 108 -6.37 0.91 6.93
C VAL A 108 -7.48 1.00 5.88
N ALA A 109 -7.15 1.07 4.58
CA ALA A 109 -8.12 1.09 3.50
C ALA A 109 -9.01 -0.16 3.50
N LEU A 110 -8.41 -1.34 3.69
CA LEU A 110 -9.12 -2.61 3.83
C LEU A 110 -10.10 -2.56 5.01
N LEU A 111 -9.69 -2.05 6.16
CA LEU A 111 -10.56 -1.90 7.33
C LEU A 111 -11.72 -0.94 7.07
N LEU A 112 -11.48 0.18 6.38
CA LEU A 112 -12.52 1.14 6.01
C LEU A 112 -13.54 0.52 5.04
N ILE A 113 -13.07 -0.25 4.05
CA ILE A 113 -13.94 -0.95 3.11
C ILE A 113 -14.82 -1.98 3.84
N ILE A 114 -14.24 -2.77 4.75
CA ILE A 114 -14.99 -3.73 5.58
C ILE A 114 -16.02 -3.02 6.46
N TYR A 115 -15.64 -1.89 7.05
CA TYR A 115 -16.52 -1.10 7.91
C TYR A 115 -17.75 -0.57 7.14
N ILE A 116 -17.57 -0.13 5.87
CA ILE A 116 -18.68 0.20 4.96
C ILE A 116 -19.49 -1.04 4.62
N ALA A 117 -18.83 -2.10 4.14
CA ALA A 117 -19.48 -3.28 3.57
C ALA A 117 -20.41 -3.99 4.56
N TYR A 118 -20.03 -4.03 5.85
CA TYR A 118 -20.84 -4.65 6.90
C TYR A 118 -21.71 -3.66 7.69
N GLY A 119 -21.83 -2.41 7.20
CA GLY A 119 -22.95 -1.53 7.54
C GLY A 119 -23.06 -1.17 9.01
N TYR A 120 -21.95 -0.86 9.70
CA TYR A 120 -21.98 -0.34 11.08
C TYR A 120 -22.46 1.12 11.16
N THR A 121 -23.31 1.56 10.23
CA THR A 121 -23.78 2.92 10.09
C THR A 121 -25.19 3.04 10.67
N ARG A 122 -25.34 2.77 11.98
CA ARG A 122 -26.62 2.97 12.68
C ARG A 122 -27.19 4.39 12.48
N GLY A 123 -26.32 5.38 12.27
CA GLY A 123 -26.68 6.79 12.01
C GLY A 123 -26.77 7.17 10.52
N GLY A 124 -26.80 6.21 9.59
CA GLY A 124 -26.84 6.47 8.14
C GLY A 124 -25.49 6.89 7.52
N SER A 125 -25.52 7.25 6.23
CA SER A 125 -24.33 7.55 5.42
C SER A 125 -23.52 8.75 5.92
N SER A 126 -24.19 9.78 6.46
CA SER A 126 -23.53 10.99 6.98
C SER A 126 -22.62 10.68 8.18
N SER A 127 -23.10 9.87 9.13
CA SER A 127 -22.31 9.45 10.30
C SER A 127 -21.05 8.70 9.88
N PHE A 128 -21.15 7.83 8.87
CA PHE A 128 -20.00 7.12 8.33
C PHE A 128 -18.93 8.06 7.76
N ILE A 129 -19.36 8.98 6.90
CA ILE A 129 -18.44 9.92 6.23
C ILE A 129 -17.72 10.75 7.28
N LEU A 130 -18.45 11.31 8.25
CA LEU A 130 -17.86 12.11 9.33
C LEU A 130 -16.83 11.31 10.16
N LEU A 131 -17.12 10.04 10.45
CA LEU A 131 -16.23 9.18 11.23
C LEU A 131 -14.98 8.71 10.46
N THR A 132 -15.06 8.60 9.13
CA THR A 132 -14.00 7.95 8.34
C THR A 132 -13.23 8.89 7.42
N ILE A 133 -13.69 10.13 7.20
CA ILE A 133 -13.05 11.08 6.28
C ILE A 133 -11.59 11.34 6.65
N SER A 134 -11.28 11.42 7.94
CA SER A 134 -9.90 11.59 8.43
C SER A 134 -9.03 10.37 8.14
N SER A 135 -9.58 9.16 8.28
CA SER A 135 -8.87 7.91 7.96
C SER A 135 -8.67 7.73 6.45
N TRP A 136 -9.66 8.11 5.63
CA TRP A 136 -9.48 8.13 4.17
C TRP A 136 -8.44 9.17 3.73
N PHE A 137 -8.44 10.35 4.35
CA PHE A 137 -7.41 11.36 4.11
C PHE A 137 -6.01 10.84 4.48
N LEU A 138 -5.88 10.13 5.59
CA LEU A 138 -4.65 9.44 5.99
C LEU A 138 -4.20 8.43 4.93
N VAL A 139 -5.11 7.56 4.46
CA VAL A 139 -4.82 6.55 3.43
C VAL A 139 -4.33 7.21 2.14
N VAL A 140 -5.07 8.19 1.62
CA VAL A 140 -4.70 8.90 0.39
C VAL A 140 -3.35 9.59 0.55
N SER A 141 -3.12 10.23 1.69
CA SER A 141 -1.85 10.90 1.97
C SER A 141 -0.68 9.92 2.00
N TRP A 142 -0.83 8.76 2.66
CA TRP A 142 0.22 7.76 2.76
C TRP A 142 0.51 7.03 1.46
N LEU A 143 -0.49 6.85 0.58
CA LEU A 143 -0.30 6.22 -0.73
C LEU A 143 0.26 7.18 -1.77
N PHE A 144 -0.26 8.42 -1.83
CA PHE A 144 -0.04 9.29 -2.98
C PHE A 144 0.87 10.49 -2.73
N ALA A 145 1.18 10.85 -1.47
CA ALA A 145 2.10 11.96 -1.20
C ALA A 145 3.46 11.82 -1.91
N PRO A 146 4.11 10.63 -1.95
CA PRO A 146 5.37 10.49 -2.67
C PRO A 146 5.28 10.89 -4.14
N TYR A 147 4.12 10.72 -4.78
CA TYR A 147 3.93 11.00 -6.20
C TYR A 147 3.44 12.44 -6.43
N ILE A 148 2.55 12.93 -5.57
CA ILE A 148 2.10 14.33 -5.56
C ILE A 148 3.31 15.26 -5.43
N PHE A 149 4.23 14.97 -4.51
CA PHE A 149 5.42 15.79 -4.27
C PHE A 149 6.65 15.41 -5.10
N ASN A 150 6.51 14.49 -6.06
CA ASN A 150 7.59 14.10 -6.96
C ASN A 150 7.50 14.89 -8.28
N PRO A 151 8.52 15.70 -8.63
CA PRO A 151 8.57 16.39 -9.91
C PRO A 151 8.32 15.44 -11.09
N SER A 152 7.50 15.84 -12.07
CA SER A 152 7.09 14.98 -13.19
C SER A 152 6.44 13.64 -12.79
N GLY A 153 5.93 13.52 -11.56
CA GLY A 153 5.29 12.30 -11.05
C GLY A 153 4.02 11.88 -11.81
N PHE A 154 3.39 12.81 -12.54
CA PHE A 154 2.25 12.56 -13.42
C PHE A 154 2.53 12.86 -14.89
N GLU A 155 3.80 12.88 -15.30
CA GLU A 155 4.15 13.03 -16.71
C GLU A 155 4.08 11.66 -17.42
N TRP A 156 3.33 11.57 -18.53
CA TRP A 156 3.07 10.29 -19.20
C TRP A 156 4.36 9.55 -19.59
N GLN A 157 5.30 10.23 -20.23
CA GLN A 157 6.56 9.62 -20.68
C GLN A 157 7.36 9.04 -19.49
N LYS A 158 7.45 9.80 -18.39
CA LYS A 158 8.12 9.34 -17.15
C LYS A 158 7.39 8.18 -16.50
N THR A 159 6.05 8.20 -16.52
CA THR A 159 5.24 7.10 -16.00
C THR A 159 5.51 5.81 -16.77
N VAL A 160 5.62 5.86 -18.10
CA VAL A 160 5.94 4.66 -18.89
C VAL A 160 7.34 4.12 -18.56
N GLU A 161 8.35 4.98 -18.50
CA GLU A 161 9.72 4.61 -18.09
C GLU A 161 9.74 3.97 -16.69
N ASP A 162 8.98 4.53 -15.75
CA ASP A 162 8.85 4.05 -14.38
C ASP A 162 8.19 2.67 -14.29
N PHE A 163 7.21 2.40 -15.15
CA PHE A 163 6.59 1.08 -15.23
C PHE A 163 7.60 0.02 -15.66
N ASP A 164 8.35 0.28 -16.73
CA ASP A 164 9.37 -0.63 -17.23
C ASP A 164 10.48 -0.84 -16.18
N ASP A 165 10.96 0.22 -15.53
CA ASP A 165 11.95 0.14 -14.46
C ASP A 165 11.45 -0.71 -13.27
N TRP A 166 10.22 -0.48 -12.81
CA TRP A 166 9.62 -1.20 -11.70
C TRP A 166 9.39 -2.69 -12.01
N THR A 167 8.85 -3.01 -13.19
CA THR A 167 8.63 -4.39 -13.61
C THR A 167 9.95 -5.15 -13.75
N ASN A 168 10.98 -4.53 -14.35
CA ASN A 168 12.32 -5.09 -14.44
C ASN A 168 12.91 -5.35 -13.05
N TRP A 169 12.85 -4.37 -12.13
CA TRP A 169 13.32 -4.54 -10.75
C TRP A 169 12.58 -5.66 -10.00
N LEU A 170 11.26 -5.76 -10.18
CA LEU A 170 10.39 -6.74 -9.53
C LEU A 170 10.67 -8.18 -10.00
N LEU A 171 10.91 -8.36 -11.30
CA LEU A 171 11.09 -9.65 -11.95
C LEU A 171 12.55 -10.09 -12.03
N TYR A 172 13.51 -9.17 -11.93
CA TYR A 172 14.93 -9.50 -11.95
C TYR A 172 15.30 -10.34 -10.74
N LYS A 173 15.64 -11.61 -11.01
CA LYS A 173 16.16 -12.53 -10.00
C LYS A 173 17.53 -12.02 -9.56
N GLY A 174 17.63 -11.72 -8.27
CA GLY A 174 18.87 -11.25 -7.67
C GLY A 174 19.97 -12.31 -7.72
N GLY A 175 21.10 -11.96 -7.12
CA GLY A 175 22.27 -12.81 -7.01
C GLY A 175 23.19 -12.30 -5.91
N VAL A 176 24.24 -13.06 -5.61
CA VAL A 176 25.22 -12.66 -4.59
C VAL A 176 25.85 -11.32 -4.98
N GLY A 177 25.77 -10.33 -4.07
CA GLY A 177 26.31 -8.98 -4.29
C GLY A 177 25.41 -8.01 -5.05
N VAL A 178 24.23 -8.44 -5.52
CA VAL A 178 23.25 -7.54 -6.16
C VAL A 178 22.60 -6.66 -5.09
N LYS A 179 22.69 -5.33 -5.27
CA LYS A 179 22.04 -4.35 -4.38
C LYS A 179 20.52 -4.39 -4.51
N GLY A 180 19.80 -4.05 -3.44
CA GLY A 180 18.34 -3.89 -3.47
C GLY A 180 17.81 -2.89 -4.50
N GLU A 181 18.68 -1.99 -5.00
CA GLU A 181 18.34 -1.06 -6.07
C GLU A 181 18.05 -1.75 -7.42
N ASN A 182 18.65 -2.91 -7.66
CA ASN A 182 18.58 -3.60 -8.94
C ASN A 182 17.67 -4.83 -8.91
N SER A 183 17.39 -5.38 -7.73
CA SER A 183 16.54 -6.56 -7.58
C SER A 183 15.61 -6.42 -6.38
N TRP A 184 14.33 -6.72 -6.61
CA TRP A 184 13.36 -6.85 -5.53
C TRP A 184 13.76 -7.89 -4.49
N GLU A 185 14.41 -8.99 -4.90
CA GLU A 185 14.78 -10.06 -3.97
C GLU A 185 15.83 -9.59 -2.95
N SER A 186 16.88 -8.92 -3.43
CA SER A 186 17.89 -8.32 -2.57
C SER A 186 17.29 -7.24 -1.66
N TRP A 187 16.43 -6.37 -2.20
CA TRP A 187 15.75 -5.34 -1.40
C TRP A 187 14.87 -5.97 -0.31
N TRP A 188 14.12 -7.01 -0.64
CA TRP A 188 13.21 -7.67 0.29
C TRP A 188 13.98 -8.33 1.44
N ASP A 189 15.13 -8.94 1.17
CA ASP A 189 16.02 -9.48 2.19
C ASP A 189 16.68 -8.37 3.05
N GLU A 190 17.10 -7.26 2.43
CA GLU A 190 17.65 -6.08 3.14
C GLU A 190 16.62 -5.42 4.07
N GLU A 191 15.38 -5.28 3.61
CA GLU A 191 14.30 -4.61 4.36
C GLU A 191 13.97 -5.35 5.66
N GLN A 192 14.10 -6.68 5.65
CA GLN A 192 13.83 -7.56 6.79
C GLN A 192 15.03 -7.71 7.74
N ALA A 193 16.20 -7.18 7.39
CA ALA A 193 17.44 -7.41 8.14
C ALA A 193 17.43 -6.89 9.58
N HIS A 194 16.46 -6.04 9.94
CA HIS A 194 16.27 -5.51 11.28
C HIS A 194 15.72 -6.54 12.28
N ILE A 195 15.05 -7.60 11.82
CA ILE A 195 14.42 -8.61 12.68
C ILE A 195 15.46 -9.65 13.13
N GLN A 196 16.29 -9.26 14.09
CA GLN A 196 17.41 -10.09 14.56
C GLN A 196 17.14 -10.70 15.94
N THR A 197 16.63 -9.90 16.87
CA THR A 197 16.51 -10.27 18.28
C THR A 197 15.28 -11.16 18.52
N LEU A 198 15.37 -12.05 19.52
CA LEU A 198 14.25 -12.89 19.93
C LEU A 198 13.07 -12.04 20.41
N ARG A 199 13.35 -10.98 21.18
CA ARG A 199 12.33 -10.00 21.62
C ARG A 199 11.61 -9.37 20.41
N GLY A 200 12.37 -8.89 19.42
CA GLY A 200 11.80 -8.32 18.20
C GLY A 200 10.89 -9.32 17.48
N ARG A 201 11.28 -10.60 17.40
CA ARG A 201 10.44 -11.65 16.80
C ARG A 201 9.16 -11.93 17.56
N ILE A 202 9.20 -11.97 18.89
CA ILE A 202 8.00 -12.13 19.70
C ILE A 202 7.05 -10.95 19.47
N LEU A 203 7.57 -9.72 19.51
CA LEU A 203 6.77 -8.52 19.29
C LEU A 203 6.16 -8.47 17.88
N GLU A 204 6.92 -8.79 16.84
CA GLU A 204 6.40 -8.89 15.46
C GLU A 204 5.33 -9.97 15.32
N THR A 205 5.50 -11.10 16.01
CA THR A 205 4.49 -12.16 16.05
C THR A 205 3.20 -11.61 16.65
N ILE A 206 3.26 -10.99 17.84
CA ILE A 206 2.11 -10.39 18.52
C ILE A 206 1.42 -9.35 17.63
N LEU A 207 2.19 -8.46 17.01
CA LEU A 207 1.65 -7.42 16.12
C LEU A 207 0.99 -8.01 14.88
N SER A 208 1.49 -9.14 14.37
CA SER A 208 0.93 -9.82 13.19
C SER A 208 -0.37 -10.57 13.49
N LEU A 209 -0.59 -11.00 14.74
CA LEU A 209 -1.82 -11.70 15.13
C LEU A 209 -3.09 -10.86 14.89
N ARG A 210 -2.98 -9.53 14.79
CA ARG A 210 -4.12 -8.66 14.49
C ARG A 210 -4.83 -9.01 13.18
N PHE A 211 -4.10 -9.50 12.18
CA PHE A 211 -4.68 -9.91 10.90
C PHE A 211 -5.59 -11.14 11.03
N LEU A 212 -5.36 -12.00 12.03
CA LEU A 212 -6.24 -13.13 12.32
C LEU A 212 -7.62 -12.67 12.79
N ILE A 213 -7.66 -11.56 13.53
CA ILE A 213 -8.91 -10.93 13.98
C ILE A 213 -9.70 -10.42 12.77
N PHE A 214 -9.02 -9.90 11.74
CA PHE A 214 -9.68 -9.43 10.52
C PHE A 214 -10.35 -10.60 9.79
N GLN A 215 -9.64 -11.71 9.60
CA GLN A 215 -10.20 -12.92 9.00
C GLN A 215 -11.41 -13.42 9.78
N TYR A 216 -11.27 -13.57 11.09
CA TYR A 216 -12.35 -14.04 11.96
C TYR A 216 -13.58 -13.14 11.84
N GLY A 217 -13.39 -11.82 11.89
CA GLY A 217 -14.46 -10.83 11.77
C GLY A 217 -15.20 -10.88 10.44
N ILE A 218 -14.47 -11.04 9.33
CA ILE A 218 -15.08 -11.11 7.99
C ILE A 218 -15.80 -12.45 7.78
N VAL A 219 -15.16 -13.57 8.11
CA VAL A 219 -15.72 -14.92 7.91
C VAL A 219 -17.05 -15.10 8.64
N TYR A 220 -17.17 -14.58 9.86
CA TYR A 220 -18.42 -14.60 10.63
C TYR A 220 -19.57 -13.82 9.98
N LYS A 221 -19.25 -12.80 9.19
CA LYS A 221 -20.23 -11.95 8.53
C LYS A 221 -20.60 -12.46 7.13
N LEU A 222 -19.90 -13.47 6.60
CA LEU A 222 -20.29 -14.09 5.34
C LEU A 222 -21.66 -14.75 5.48
N LYS A 223 -22.55 -14.54 4.51
CA LYS A 223 -23.92 -15.11 4.56
C LYS A 223 -23.93 -16.63 4.63
N ILE A 224 -22.93 -17.30 4.03
CA ILE A 224 -22.77 -18.76 4.10
C ILE A 224 -22.58 -19.26 5.54
N ALA A 225 -21.91 -18.48 6.40
CA ALA A 225 -21.70 -18.84 7.79
C ALA A 225 -22.99 -18.75 8.62
N SER A 226 -24.05 -18.11 8.11
CA SER A 226 -25.34 -17.94 8.81
C SER A 226 -25.20 -17.43 10.24
N HIS A 227 -24.25 -16.50 10.48
CA HIS A 227 -23.90 -16.00 11.82
C HIS A 227 -23.50 -17.09 12.83
N ASN A 228 -22.95 -18.21 12.35
CA ASN A 228 -22.36 -19.22 13.22
C ASN A 228 -20.94 -18.76 13.62
N THR A 229 -20.75 -18.47 14.92
CA THR A 229 -19.46 -18.06 15.50
C THR A 229 -18.50 -19.22 15.76
N SER A 230 -18.84 -20.44 15.37
CA SER A 230 -18.04 -21.62 15.67
C SER A 230 -16.63 -21.54 15.09
N LEU A 231 -15.66 -22.02 15.87
CA LEU A 231 -14.26 -22.14 15.45
C LEU A 231 -14.09 -23.05 14.24
N ALA A 232 -15.05 -23.95 13.98
CA ALA A 232 -15.06 -24.84 12.82
C ALA A 232 -15.21 -24.08 11.50
N VAL A 233 -16.10 -23.08 11.42
CA VAL A 233 -16.26 -22.25 10.20
C VAL A 233 -14.99 -21.45 9.94
N TYR A 234 -14.39 -20.91 11.00
CA TYR A 234 -13.09 -20.25 10.90
C TYR A 234 -12.00 -21.22 10.43
N GLY A 235 -11.90 -22.43 11.00
CA GLY A 235 -10.97 -23.47 10.56
C GLY A 235 -11.17 -23.88 9.09
N PHE A 236 -12.41 -23.98 8.62
CA PHE A 236 -12.70 -24.24 7.22
C PHE A 236 -12.17 -23.13 6.30
N SER A 237 -12.24 -21.87 6.72
CA SER A 237 -11.68 -20.75 5.93
C SER A 237 -10.17 -20.86 5.74
N TRP A 238 -9.43 -21.46 6.68
CA TRP A 238 -8.00 -21.75 6.51
C TRP A 238 -7.72 -22.83 5.48
N ILE A 239 -8.60 -23.83 5.37
CA ILE A 239 -8.50 -24.85 4.32
C ILE A 239 -8.70 -24.19 2.95
N VAL A 240 -9.68 -23.28 2.82
CA VAL A 240 -9.89 -22.52 1.59
C VAL A 240 -8.65 -21.68 1.23
N LEU A 241 -8.04 -20.99 2.21
CA LEU A 241 -6.80 -20.26 1.99
C LEU A 241 -5.67 -21.18 1.51
N LEU A 242 -5.51 -22.36 2.11
CA LEU A 242 -4.49 -23.33 1.72
C LEU A 242 -4.73 -23.79 0.27
N VAL A 243 -5.97 -24.10 -0.11
CA VAL A 243 -6.34 -24.45 -1.48
C VAL A 243 -6.02 -23.32 -2.45
N LEU A 244 -6.34 -22.07 -2.11
CA LEU A 244 -6.00 -20.90 -2.94
C LEU A 244 -4.48 -20.74 -3.13
N VAL A 245 -3.69 -20.94 -2.07
CA VAL A 245 -2.22 -20.90 -2.16
C VAL A 245 -1.67 -22.03 -3.05
N LEU A 246 -2.22 -23.24 -2.93
CA LEU A 246 -1.82 -24.37 -3.79
C LEU A 246 -2.18 -24.11 -5.26
N LEU A 247 -3.39 -23.63 -5.53
CA LEU A 247 -3.83 -23.27 -6.87
C LEU A 247 -2.95 -22.18 -7.46
N PHE A 248 -2.65 -21.15 -6.67
CA PHE A 248 -1.75 -20.09 -7.10
C PHE A 248 -0.37 -20.63 -7.49
N LYS A 249 0.19 -21.55 -6.70
CA LYS A 249 1.46 -22.22 -7.01
C LYS A 249 1.39 -23.03 -8.32
N LEU A 250 0.25 -23.63 -8.64
CA LEU A 250 0.03 -24.31 -9.93
C LEU A 250 -0.06 -23.31 -11.09
N PHE A 251 -0.65 -22.13 -10.88
CA PHE A 251 -0.70 -21.06 -11.88
C PHE A 251 0.65 -20.42 -12.16
N THR A 252 1.51 -20.27 -11.15
CA THR A 252 2.86 -19.72 -11.34
C THR A 252 3.92 -20.75 -11.67
N ALA A 253 3.57 -22.04 -11.64
CA ALA A 253 4.47 -23.12 -12.04
C ALA A 253 4.94 -22.88 -13.49
N THR A 254 6.17 -22.39 -13.61
CA THR A 254 6.80 -22.18 -14.91
C THR A 254 7.44 -23.49 -15.34
N PRO A 255 7.15 -24.02 -16.54
CA PRO A 255 7.78 -25.24 -17.03
C PRO A 255 9.30 -25.06 -17.09
N LYS A 256 10.03 -25.80 -16.26
CA LYS A 256 11.49 -25.86 -16.35
C LYS A 256 11.85 -26.73 -17.58
N LYS A 257 12.59 -26.15 -18.52
CA LYS A 257 13.26 -26.78 -19.67
C LYS A 257 12.55 -28.02 -20.28
N SER A 258 11.75 -27.81 -21.32
CA SER A 258 11.58 -28.71 -22.48
C SER A 258 10.48 -28.13 -23.36
N THR A 259 10.67 -28.07 -24.68
CA THR A 259 9.91 -27.26 -25.64
C THR A 259 8.45 -27.69 -25.83
N ALA A 260 8.07 -28.91 -25.45
CA ALA A 260 6.71 -29.45 -25.61
C ALA A 260 5.81 -29.38 -24.35
N LEU A 261 6.41 -29.31 -23.16
CA LEU A 261 5.69 -29.18 -21.89
C LEU A 261 4.97 -27.82 -21.66
N PRO A 262 5.37 -26.66 -22.25
CA PRO A 262 4.77 -25.38 -21.90
C PRO A 262 3.33 -25.26 -22.34
N THR A 263 3.00 -25.76 -23.53
CA THR A 263 1.63 -25.72 -24.05
C THR A 263 0.71 -26.57 -23.18
N PHE A 264 1.15 -27.77 -22.75
CA PHE A 264 0.39 -28.62 -21.85
C PHE A 264 0.19 -27.99 -20.47
N VAL A 265 1.24 -27.40 -19.89
CA VAL A 265 1.13 -26.69 -18.59
C VAL A 265 0.19 -25.49 -18.70
N ARG A 266 0.28 -24.68 -19.77
CA ARG A 266 -0.64 -23.56 -20.02
C ARG A 266 -2.07 -24.02 -20.25
N PHE A 267 -2.27 -25.14 -20.94
CA PHE A 267 -3.58 -25.76 -21.11
C PHE A 267 -4.16 -26.22 -19.77
N LEU A 268 -3.35 -26.86 -18.93
CA LEU A 268 -3.75 -27.26 -17.58
C LEU A 268 -4.09 -26.05 -16.70
N GLN A 269 -3.30 -24.97 -16.79
CA GLN A 269 -3.61 -23.70 -16.13
C GLN A 269 -4.94 -23.11 -16.65
N GLY A 270 -5.20 -23.17 -17.95
CA GLY A 270 -6.48 -22.78 -18.54
C GLY A 270 -7.66 -23.60 -17.99
N LEU A 271 -7.52 -24.92 -17.92
CA LEU A 271 -8.52 -25.81 -17.31
C LEU A 271 -8.74 -25.50 -15.83
N LEU A 272 -7.66 -25.26 -15.07
CA LEU A 272 -7.75 -24.86 -13.66
C LEU A 272 -8.46 -23.51 -13.51
N ALA A 273 -8.22 -22.54 -14.38
CA ALA A 273 -8.90 -21.25 -14.35
C ALA A 273 -10.40 -21.39 -14.62
N ILE A 274 -10.78 -22.18 -15.63
CA ILE A 274 -12.18 -22.47 -15.94
C ILE A 274 -12.83 -23.22 -14.76
N GLY A 275 -12.15 -24.23 -14.20
CA GLY A 275 -12.61 -24.97 -13.03
C GLY A 275 -12.82 -24.08 -11.81
N MET A 276 -11.96 -23.08 -11.59
CA MET A 276 -12.11 -22.09 -10.52
C MET A 276 -13.33 -21.20 -10.74
N ILE A 277 -13.53 -20.68 -11.96
CA ILE A 277 -14.70 -19.86 -12.30
C ILE A 277 -15.99 -20.68 -12.13
N ALA A 278 -16.00 -21.92 -12.62
CA ALA A 278 -17.13 -22.83 -12.46
C ALA A 278 -17.40 -23.17 -10.99
N GLY A 279 -16.35 -23.42 -10.20
CA GLY A 279 -16.47 -23.67 -8.75
C GLY A 279 -17.04 -22.48 -7.99
N ILE A 280 -16.61 -21.26 -8.32
CA ILE A 280 -17.17 -20.02 -7.74
C ILE A 280 -18.64 -19.84 -8.17
N ALA A 281 -18.96 -20.07 -9.45
CA ALA A 281 -20.33 -19.98 -9.95
C ALA A 281 -21.27 -20.99 -9.29
N LEU A 282 -20.83 -22.25 -9.13
CA LEU A 282 -21.56 -23.28 -8.40
C LEU A 282 -21.72 -22.92 -6.93
N LEU A 283 -20.69 -22.38 -6.28
CA LEU A 283 -20.76 -21.96 -4.89
C LEU A 283 -21.78 -20.83 -4.70
N ILE A 284 -21.87 -19.87 -5.62
CA ILE A 284 -22.89 -18.81 -5.60
C ILE A 284 -24.28 -19.35 -5.91
N ALA A 285 -24.41 -20.28 -6.87
CA ALA A 285 -25.71 -20.80 -7.29
C ALA A 285 -26.34 -21.78 -6.29
N LEU A 286 -25.51 -22.59 -5.62
CA LEU A 286 -25.96 -23.68 -4.74
C LEU A 286 -25.97 -23.30 -3.26
N THR A 287 -25.36 -22.17 -2.88
CA THR A 287 -25.28 -21.74 -1.48
C THR A 287 -25.78 -20.31 -1.30
N LYS A 288 -25.86 -19.84 -0.06
CA LYS A 288 -26.24 -18.44 0.26
C LYS A 288 -25.09 -17.44 0.01
N PHE A 289 -23.99 -17.87 -0.59
CA PHE A 289 -22.81 -17.04 -0.83
C PHE A 289 -23.08 -16.04 -1.94
N THR A 290 -22.90 -14.76 -1.64
CA THR A 290 -23.17 -13.67 -2.59
C THR A 290 -21.90 -13.14 -3.25
N ILE A 291 -22.07 -12.36 -4.32
CA ILE A 291 -20.95 -11.66 -4.97
C ILE A 291 -20.25 -10.72 -3.97
N ALA A 292 -20.99 -10.07 -3.06
CA ALA A 292 -20.40 -9.25 -2.01
C ALA A 292 -19.55 -10.09 -1.04
N ASP A 293 -20.01 -11.31 -0.70
CA ASP A 293 -19.23 -12.26 0.11
C ASP A 293 -17.94 -12.70 -0.61
N LEU A 294 -17.95 -12.81 -1.95
CA LEU A 294 -16.75 -13.08 -2.75
C LEU A 294 -15.70 -12.01 -2.53
N PHE A 295 -16.05 -10.73 -2.71
CA PHE A 295 -15.13 -9.62 -2.50
C PHE A 295 -14.66 -9.52 -1.05
N ALA A 296 -15.56 -9.71 -0.08
CA ALA A 296 -15.19 -9.71 1.32
C ALA A 296 -14.22 -10.86 1.66
N SER A 297 -14.46 -12.06 1.15
CA SER A 297 -13.56 -13.21 1.32
C SER A 297 -12.20 -12.96 0.68
N ALA A 298 -12.15 -12.30 -0.49
CA ALA A 298 -10.89 -11.94 -1.13
C ALA A 298 -10.07 -10.97 -0.25
N LEU A 299 -10.72 -9.94 0.32
CA LEU A 299 -10.06 -9.02 1.25
C LEU A 299 -9.58 -9.75 2.52
N ALA A 300 -10.40 -10.66 3.07
CA ALA A 300 -9.99 -11.49 4.20
C ALA A 300 -8.74 -12.31 3.85
N PHE A 301 -8.73 -12.96 2.69
CA PHE A 301 -7.61 -13.80 2.29
C PHE A 301 -6.34 -12.99 2.02
N VAL A 302 -6.44 -11.77 1.48
CA VAL A 302 -5.32 -10.82 1.36
C VAL A 302 -4.73 -10.49 2.75
N ALA A 303 -5.57 -10.15 3.73
CA ALA A 303 -5.10 -9.88 5.09
C ALA A 303 -4.44 -11.11 5.73
N THR A 304 -5.00 -12.30 5.52
CA THR A 304 -4.47 -13.55 6.10
C THR A 304 -3.18 -14.02 5.46
N GLY A 305 -3.05 -13.92 4.15
CA GLY A 305 -1.80 -14.26 3.47
C GLY A 305 -0.70 -13.28 3.86
N TRP A 306 -1.04 -12.00 4.10
CA TRP A 306 -0.11 -11.05 4.71
C TRP A 306 0.31 -11.47 6.13
N CYS A 307 -0.62 -11.96 6.97
CA CYS A 307 -0.28 -12.53 8.27
C CYS A 307 0.70 -13.70 8.16
N VAL A 308 0.43 -14.64 7.25
CA VAL A 308 1.31 -15.81 7.00
C VAL A 308 2.68 -15.35 6.55
N LEU A 309 2.76 -14.35 5.66
CA LEU A 309 4.02 -13.74 5.23
C LEU A 309 4.78 -13.11 6.40
N CYS A 310 4.13 -12.29 7.22
CA CYS A 310 4.76 -11.68 8.39
C CYS A 310 5.32 -12.75 9.33
N LEU A 311 4.53 -13.77 9.68
CA LEU A 311 4.98 -14.87 10.53
C LEU A 311 6.13 -15.66 9.89
N ALA A 312 6.07 -15.92 8.59
CA ALA A 312 7.12 -16.64 7.88
C ALA A 312 8.44 -15.86 7.86
N VAL A 313 8.38 -14.54 7.71
CA VAL A 313 9.53 -13.63 7.77
C VAL A 313 10.11 -13.57 9.18
N THR A 314 9.26 -13.41 10.20
CA THR A 314 9.69 -13.38 11.61
C THR A 314 10.39 -14.68 12.00
N TRP A 315 9.90 -15.82 11.53
CA TRP A 315 10.42 -17.15 11.82
C TRP A 315 11.20 -17.76 10.63
N LYS A 316 11.89 -16.92 9.85
CA LYS A 316 12.65 -17.27 8.63
C LYS A 316 13.51 -18.53 8.77
N ARG A 317 14.18 -18.74 9.92
CA ARG A 317 15.02 -19.93 10.15
C ARG A 317 14.22 -21.24 10.14
N LEU A 318 13.04 -21.25 10.76
CA LEU A 318 12.15 -22.42 10.79
C LEU A 318 11.56 -22.68 9.40
N VAL A 319 11.10 -21.64 8.71
CA VAL A 319 10.54 -21.77 7.35
C VAL A 319 11.57 -22.28 6.34
N LYS A 320 12.82 -21.81 6.45
CA LYS A 320 13.94 -22.32 5.65
C LYS A 320 14.24 -23.78 5.97
N PHE A 321 14.19 -24.18 7.24
CA PHE A 321 14.38 -25.57 7.65
C PHE A 321 13.32 -26.50 7.05
N VAL A 322 12.06 -26.06 6.97
CA VAL A 322 10.96 -26.81 6.33
C VAL A 322 11.03 -26.76 4.80
N GLY A 323 11.89 -25.92 4.21
CA GLY A 323 12.06 -25.82 2.75
C GLY A 323 10.98 -25.01 2.04
N LEU A 324 10.19 -24.21 2.76
CA LEU A 324 9.09 -23.42 2.18
C LEU A 324 9.48 -21.99 1.77
N TRP A 325 10.75 -21.61 1.98
CA TRP A 325 11.20 -20.22 1.81
C TRP A 325 11.03 -19.69 0.39
N ASP A 326 11.27 -20.53 -0.63
CA ASP A 326 11.08 -20.12 -2.04
C ASP A 326 9.62 -19.81 -2.34
N SER A 327 8.68 -20.62 -1.81
CA SER A 327 7.25 -20.35 -1.95
C SER A 327 6.85 -19.07 -1.21
N VAL A 328 7.39 -18.84 0.00
CA VAL A 328 7.14 -17.59 0.74
C VAL A 328 7.65 -16.37 -0.04
N ARG A 329 8.82 -16.47 -0.66
CA ARG A 329 9.39 -15.40 -1.49
C ARG A 329 8.53 -15.10 -2.72
N GLU A 330 8.03 -16.13 -3.41
CA GLU A 330 7.14 -15.94 -4.56
C GLU A 330 5.82 -15.27 -4.15
N ILE A 331 5.22 -15.70 -3.05
CA ILE A 331 4.01 -15.08 -2.49
C ILE A 331 4.31 -13.62 -2.09
N ALA A 332 5.44 -13.35 -1.42
CA ALA A 332 5.80 -11.98 -1.05
C ALA A 332 6.00 -11.07 -2.27
N ARG A 333 6.65 -11.56 -3.33
CA ARG A 333 6.81 -10.82 -4.59
C ARG A 333 5.46 -10.46 -5.19
N MET A 334 4.53 -11.40 -5.18
CA MET A 334 3.15 -11.21 -5.62
C MET A 334 2.41 -10.15 -4.83
N TYR A 335 2.52 -10.14 -3.50
CA TYR A 335 1.94 -9.08 -2.68
C TYR A 335 2.54 -7.72 -3.05
N ASP A 336 3.86 -7.61 -3.18
CA ASP A 336 4.51 -6.37 -3.59
C ASP A 336 4.15 -5.95 -5.03
N ALA A 337 3.95 -6.90 -5.94
CA ALA A 337 3.46 -6.67 -7.29
C ALA A 337 2.04 -6.07 -7.27
N GLY A 338 1.12 -6.70 -6.52
CA GLY A 338 -0.26 -6.26 -6.40
C GLY A 338 -0.38 -4.90 -5.72
N MET A 339 0.36 -4.67 -4.63
CA MET A 339 0.41 -3.37 -3.95
C MET A 339 0.99 -2.28 -4.85
N GLY A 340 2.10 -2.56 -5.53
CA GLY A 340 2.70 -1.63 -6.49
C GLY A 340 1.74 -1.28 -7.62
N ALA A 341 1.10 -2.28 -8.23
CA ALA A 341 0.12 -2.08 -9.29
C ALA A 341 -1.08 -1.25 -8.83
N LEU A 342 -1.63 -1.52 -7.63
CA LEU A 342 -2.76 -0.78 -7.07
C LEU A 342 -2.44 0.70 -6.88
N ILE A 343 -1.20 1.04 -6.51
CA ILE A 343 -0.73 2.43 -6.38
C ILE A 343 -0.43 3.03 -7.76
N PHE A 344 0.13 2.25 -8.67
CA PHE A 344 0.56 2.70 -9.98
C PHE A 344 -0.62 3.02 -10.92
N VAL A 345 -1.69 2.23 -10.88
CA VAL A 345 -2.86 2.40 -11.76
C VAL A 345 -3.48 3.80 -11.66
N PRO A 346 -3.75 4.36 -10.47
CA PRO A 346 -4.20 5.75 -10.35
C PRO A 346 -3.21 6.78 -10.91
N ILE A 347 -1.89 6.56 -10.76
CA ILE A 347 -0.86 7.45 -11.31
C ILE A 347 -0.93 7.46 -12.83
N VAL A 348 -1.04 6.28 -13.45
CA VAL A 348 -1.22 6.12 -14.91
C VAL A 348 -2.50 6.81 -15.39
N PHE A 349 -3.59 6.64 -14.65
CA PHE A 349 -4.85 7.30 -14.99
C PHE A 349 -4.71 8.82 -14.98
N PHE A 350 -4.08 9.39 -13.95
CA PHE A 350 -3.87 10.83 -13.85
C PHE A 350 -2.83 11.37 -14.82
N SER A 351 -1.81 10.59 -15.21
CA SER A 351 -0.79 11.02 -16.16
C SER A 351 -1.29 11.09 -17.61
N TRP A 352 -2.43 10.46 -17.92
CA TRP A 352 -3.13 10.66 -19.19
C TRP A 352 -3.57 12.13 -19.38
N PHE A 353 -3.84 12.84 -18.28
CA PHE A 353 -4.37 14.20 -18.32
C PHE A 353 -3.26 15.24 -18.17
N PRO A 354 -2.88 15.97 -19.24
CA PRO A 354 -1.74 16.90 -19.19
C PRO A 354 -1.90 18.02 -18.16
N PHE A 355 -3.13 18.43 -17.86
CA PHE A 355 -3.38 19.48 -16.87
C PHE A 355 -2.93 19.07 -15.46
N VAL A 356 -2.89 17.77 -15.14
CA VAL A 356 -2.47 17.28 -13.81
C VAL A 356 -0.97 17.54 -13.62
N SER A 357 -0.14 17.26 -14.62
CA SER A 357 1.30 17.53 -14.56
C SER A 357 1.59 19.04 -14.54
N THR A 358 0.80 19.84 -15.25
CA THR A 358 0.88 21.31 -15.19
C THR A 358 0.52 21.82 -13.79
N PHE A 359 -0.58 21.34 -13.22
CA PHE A 359 -1.00 21.71 -11.87
C PHE A 359 0.06 21.31 -10.84
N GLN A 360 0.62 20.10 -10.98
CA GLN A 360 1.72 19.62 -10.14
C GLN A 360 2.92 20.56 -10.16
N SER A 361 3.38 20.91 -11.36
CA SER A 361 4.54 21.78 -11.55
C SER A 361 4.31 23.20 -11.01
N ARG A 362 3.07 23.69 -11.02
CA ARG A 362 2.71 25.03 -10.52
C ARG A 362 2.63 25.14 -9.01
N PHE A 363 2.28 24.06 -8.30
CA PHE A 363 2.28 24.10 -6.84
C PHE A 363 3.64 23.72 -6.24
N LEU A 364 4.40 22.83 -6.89
CA LEU A 364 5.73 22.43 -6.43
C LEU A 364 6.78 23.52 -6.63
N PHE A 365 6.67 24.27 -7.71
CA PHE A 365 7.65 25.28 -8.08
C PHE A 365 7.04 26.67 -8.13
N ASN A 366 7.87 27.67 -7.86
CA ASN A 366 7.51 29.06 -8.11
C ASN A 366 7.24 29.23 -9.62
N GLN A 367 6.26 30.08 -9.97
CA GLN A 367 5.82 30.33 -11.35
C GLN A 367 6.98 30.60 -12.32
N ALA A 368 8.05 31.29 -11.88
CA ALA A 368 9.22 31.56 -12.71
C ALA A 368 9.93 30.27 -13.17
N PHE A 369 10.06 29.28 -12.27
CA PHE A 369 10.64 27.98 -12.58
C PHE A 369 9.67 27.11 -13.39
N SER A 370 8.37 27.15 -13.09
CA SER A 370 7.34 26.44 -13.88
C SER A 370 7.34 26.88 -15.35
N ARG A 371 7.48 28.18 -15.63
CA ARG A 371 7.61 28.69 -17.02
C ARG A 371 8.88 28.19 -17.70
N GLY A 372 10.01 28.12 -16.97
CA GLY A 372 11.26 27.58 -17.49
C GLY A 372 11.15 26.11 -17.90
N LEU A 373 10.47 25.29 -17.07
CA LEU A 373 10.18 23.89 -17.38
C LEU A 373 9.32 23.73 -18.65
N GLU A 374 8.25 24.52 -18.77
CA GLU A 374 7.39 24.52 -19.97
C GLU A 374 8.19 24.86 -21.23
N ILE A 375 9.08 25.87 -21.17
CA ILE A 375 9.97 26.23 -22.28
C ILE A 375 10.94 25.09 -22.62
N SER A 376 11.52 24.43 -21.61
CA SER A 376 12.45 23.31 -21.85
C SER A 376 11.80 22.12 -22.54
N LEU A 377 10.54 21.83 -22.23
CA LEU A 377 9.75 20.77 -22.90
C LEU A 377 9.51 21.12 -24.37
N ILE A 378 9.17 22.37 -24.67
CA ILE A 378 8.98 22.86 -26.05
C ILE A 378 10.30 22.77 -26.84
N LEU A 379 11.42 23.18 -26.24
CA LEU A 379 12.73 23.11 -26.89
C LEU A 379 13.18 21.67 -27.15
N ALA A 380 12.94 20.74 -26.21
CA ALA A 380 13.24 19.33 -26.39
C ALA A 380 12.39 18.70 -27.51
N GLY A 381 11.09 19.03 -27.58
CA GLY A 381 10.22 18.61 -28.67
C GLY A 381 10.67 19.15 -30.03
N ASN A 382 11.13 20.40 -30.10
CA ASN A 382 11.66 20.97 -31.34
C ASN A 382 12.97 20.32 -31.79
N LYS A 383 13.87 19.92 -30.88
CA LYS A 383 15.08 19.18 -31.25
C LYS A 383 14.76 17.82 -31.84
N ALA A 384 13.80 17.09 -31.26
CA ALA A 384 13.37 15.80 -31.81
C ALA A 384 12.79 15.95 -33.24
N ASN A 385 12.08 17.04 -33.52
CA ASN A 385 11.56 17.35 -34.86
C ASN A 385 12.64 17.83 -35.85
N GLN A 386 13.82 18.25 -35.39
CA GLN A 386 14.95 18.61 -36.26
C GLN A 386 15.85 17.42 -36.58
N GLU A 387 15.85 16.40 -35.73
CA GLU A 387 16.62 15.16 -35.92
C GLU A 387 15.84 14.07 -36.68
N ALA A 388 14.52 14.24 -36.84
CA ALA A 388 13.67 13.44 -37.74
C ALA A 388 13.60 14.10 -39.12
#